data_AF-D0A5D8-F1
#
_entry.id   AF-D0A5D8-F1
#
_cell.length_a   1.000
_cell.length_b   1.000
_cell.length_c   1.000
_cell.angle_alpha   90.00
_cell.angle_beta   90.00
_cell.angle_gamma   90.00
#
_symmetry.space_group_name_H-M   'P 1'
#
loop_
_entity.id
_entity.type
_entity.pdbx_description
1 polymer ?
#
loop_
_entity_poly.entity_id
_entity_poly.type
_entity_poly.pdbx_seq_one_letter_code
_entity_poly.pdbx_strand_id
1 'polypeptide(L)'
;MRWSAVLCKVSKVPTRSVIPADALRYHPRYSVPRKMVLSNTFNVVGENNRYTSLKLILEKLSGHVGRRQYKMLCNLEKHYDKLKDEGIDWHELKWLSREELIVLFDKVLHLTRTERAALLPAIEAKVCGVLRQTDSRHSTVVCMNRGNANHGWRCGRNGHTNDVYFEGKAKANTAALQLCRRSSVRSVERSGVLVEVRSEPDFSVVGRFDHSLSPRVWSTPENPTFQVTTIGYEFRVHQEDPRVIPQIVEAAEEWELHANITKQVIWEMLEMYAVERDRQPLDLKPGEMGDPDIPSRHATAFNVQVVPPSSEGDEAIQVVEQRIVRADGSEVPWFQEPPPQLFSGGIPVILPFAPSIIVKSTFRQVTRSSAQDVTRQLLQPVVDVTCFLHPNVCFWWNAEDEQRCLGHIVDYAKRIPFALPFNLYFRVNLSKDLRGVQNYTEELGKRMSMKAHYFNLRSYGVR
;
A
#
# COMPACT_ATOMS: atom_id res chain seq x y z
N MET A 1 -65.85 -47.94 33.18
CA MET A 1 -64.56 -47.23 33.26
C MET A 1 -63.96 -47.15 31.85
N ARG A 2 -63.84 -45.95 31.27
CA ARG A 2 -63.24 -45.75 29.95
C ARG A 2 -61.71 -45.77 30.07
N TRP A 3 -61.07 -46.74 29.45
CA TRP A 3 -59.62 -46.79 29.30
C TRP A 3 -59.22 -45.78 28.23
N SER A 4 -58.70 -44.62 28.65
CA SER A 4 -58.09 -43.65 27.76
C SER A 4 -56.77 -44.21 27.24
N ALA A 5 -56.76 -44.68 25.99
CA ALA A 5 -55.55 -45.04 25.29
C ALA A 5 -54.66 -43.80 25.12
N VAL A 6 -53.50 -43.79 25.77
CA VAL A 6 -52.49 -42.75 25.60
C VAL A 6 -51.86 -42.92 24.22
N LEU A 7 -52.28 -42.09 23.26
CA LEU A 7 -51.68 -42.00 21.94
C LEU A 7 -50.32 -41.29 22.04
N CYS A 8 -49.23 -42.05 22.01
CA CYS A 8 -47.88 -41.49 21.96
C CYS A 8 -47.51 -41.08 20.53
N LYS A 9 -47.14 -39.81 20.32
CA LYS A 9 -46.64 -39.29 19.04
C LYS A 9 -45.24 -39.82 18.75
N VAL A 10 -45.06 -40.54 17.64
CA VAL A 10 -43.72 -40.97 17.16
C VAL A 10 -43.14 -39.90 16.24
N SER A 11 -42.07 -39.25 16.68
CA SER A 11 -41.37 -38.23 15.88
C SER A 11 -40.31 -38.88 14.98
N LYS A 12 -40.27 -38.49 13.70
CA LYS A 12 -39.24 -38.93 12.76
C LYS A 12 -37.87 -38.31 13.09
N VAL A 13 -36.79 -39.05 12.87
CA VAL A 13 -35.42 -38.53 12.99
C VAL A 13 -35.16 -37.60 11.80
N PRO A 14 -34.76 -36.33 12.03
CA PRO A 14 -34.48 -35.40 10.95
C PRO A 14 -33.21 -35.83 10.21
N THR A 15 -33.35 -36.18 8.94
CA THR A 15 -32.25 -36.48 8.02
C THR A 15 -32.24 -35.47 6.87
N ARG A 16 -31.12 -35.40 6.15
CA ARG A 16 -30.95 -34.56 4.98
C ARG A 16 -30.86 -35.44 3.74
N SER A 17 -31.46 -34.99 2.63
CA SER A 17 -31.39 -35.68 1.34
C SER A 17 -29.99 -35.64 0.73
N VAL A 18 -29.27 -34.53 0.93
CA VAL A 18 -27.90 -34.33 0.45
C VAL A 18 -26.98 -33.98 1.62
N ILE A 19 -25.96 -34.80 1.84
CA ILE A 19 -25.00 -34.68 2.95
C ILE A 19 -23.58 -34.63 2.38
N PRO A 20 -22.76 -33.63 2.74
CA PRO A 20 -21.35 -33.59 2.33
C PRO A 20 -20.56 -34.70 3.05
N ALA A 21 -19.60 -35.31 2.36
CA ALA A 21 -18.80 -36.40 2.93
C ALA A 21 -18.05 -36.02 4.22
N ASP A 22 -17.69 -34.75 4.40
CA ASP A 22 -17.05 -34.25 5.64
C ASP A 22 -17.96 -34.37 6.87
N ALA A 23 -19.29 -34.33 6.69
CA ALA A 23 -20.25 -34.54 7.77
C ALA A 23 -20.36 -36.02 8.20
N LEU A 24 -19.84 -36.95 7.40
CA LEU A 24 -19.74 -38.37 7.74
C LEU A 24 -18.48 -38.70 8.56
N ARG A 25 -17.66 -37.67 8.88
CA ARG A 25 -16.45 -37.86 9.66
C ARG A 25 -16.79 -38.28 11.09
N TYR A 26 -16.16 -39.35 11.55
CA TYR A 26 -16.34 -39.84 12.90
C TYR A 26 -15.80 -38.85 13.94
N HIS A 27 -16.59 -38.63 14.99
CA HIS A 27 -16.16 -37.98 16.22
C HIS A 27 -16.67 -38.82 17.39
N PRO A 28 -15.86 -39.14 18.42
CA PRO A 28 -16.26 -40.06 19.48
C PRO A 28 -17.48 -39.61 20.28
N ARG A 29 -17.75 -38.29 20.31
CA ARG A 29 -18.93 -37.69 20.95
C ARG A 29 -20.04 -37.28 19.97
N TYR A 30 -19.91 -37.60 18.67
CA TYR A 30 -20.82 -37.13 17.61
C TYR A 30 -21.14 -35.61 17.70
N SER A 31 -20.13 -34.83 18.04
CA SER A 31 -20.20 -33.39 18.28
C SER A 31 -19.04 -32.71 17.55
N VAL A 32 -19.03 -31.37 17.54
CA VAL A 32 -17.97 -30.60 16.88
C VAL A 32 -16.67 -30.73 17.68
N PRO A 33 -15.54 -31.16 17.07
CA PRO A 33 -14.28 -31.23 17.78
C PRO A 33 -13.83 -29.84 18.25
N ARG A 34 -13.17 -29.79 19.41
CA ARG A 34 -12.58 -28.55 19.93
C ARG A 34 -11.49 -28.08 18.98
N LYS A 35 -11.47 -26.78 18.67
CA LYS A 35 -10.37 -26.12 17.96
C LYS A 35 -9.56 -25.29 18.96
N MET A 36 -8.38 -25.77 19.32
CA MET A 36 -7.45 -25.02 20.16
C MET A 36 -6.73 -23.97 19.32
N VAL A 37 -6.62 -22.76 19.87
CA VAL A 37 -5.76 -21.71 19.29
C VAL A 37 -4.31 -22.18 19.30
N LEU A 38 -3.54 -21.80 18.27
CA LEU A 38 -2.13 -22.13 18.15
C LEU A 38 -1.27 -21.44 19.23
N SER A 39 -0.06 -21.97 19.48
CA SER A 39 0.91 -21.40 20.43
C SER A 39 1.28 -19.94 20.15
N ASN A 40 1.80 -19.26 21.18
CA ASN A 40 2.19 -17.85 21.09
C ASN A 40 3.39 -17.63 20.14
N THR A 41 4.16 -18.69 19.87
CA THR A 41 5.23 -18.70 18.86
C THR A 41 4.74 -18.36 17.44
N PHE A 42 3.43 -18.48 17.19
CA PHE A 42 2.80 -18.16 15.90
C PHE A 42 2.07 -16.81 15.90
N ASN A 43 2.20 -15.99 16.95
CA ASN A 43 1.55 -14.67 16.99
C ASN A 43 2.17 -13.69 15.98
N VAL A 44 3.49 -13.78 15.79
CA VAL A 44 4.25 -12.96 14.84
C VAL A 44 4.98 -13.90 13.89
N VAL A 45 4.87 -13.65 12.59
CA VAL A 45 5.55 -14.45 11.56
C VAL A 45 7.00 -13.97 11.42
N GLY A 46 7.96 -14.88 11.48
CA GLY A 46 9.39 -14.60 11.36
C GLY A 46 10.17 -15.82 10.83
N GLU A 47 11.50 -15.75 10.83
CA GLU A 47 12.38 -16.85 10.35
C GLU A 47 12.10 -18.19 11.03
N ASN A 48 11.82 -18.15 12.33
CA ASN A 48 11.67 -19.35 13.12
C ASN A 48 10.41 -20.16 12.78
N ASN A 49 9.40 -19.52 12.20
CA ASN A 49 8.09 -20.15 11.98
C ASN A 49 7.59 -20.12 10.53
N ARG A 50 8.09 -19.23 9.64
CA ARG A 50 7.60 -19.12 8.26
C ARG A 50 7.72 -20.42 7.45
N TYR A 51 8.77 -21.20 7.71
CA TYR A 51 9.05 -22.45 6.99
C TYR A 51 8.33 -23.68 7.55
N THR A 52 7.54 -23.52 8.63
CA THR A 52 6.84 -24.65 9.28
C THR A 52 5.91 -25.37 8.31
N SER A 53 5.20 -24.62 7.47
CA SER A 53 4.30 -25.19 6.46
C SER A 53 5.07 -25.97 5.39
N LEU A 54 6.19 -25.42 4.91
CA LEU A 54 7.08 -26.08 3.97
C LEU A 54 7.58 -27.42 4.53
N LYS A 55 8.10 -27.40 5.77
CA LYS A 55 8.59 -28.61 6.44
C LYS A 55 7.53 -29.71 6.50
N LEU A 56 6.32 -29.37 6.97
CA LEU A 56 5.21 -30.32 7.09
C LEU A 56 4.72 -30.85 5.73
N ILE A 57 4.79 -30.06 4.66
CA ILE A 57 4.42 -30.50 3.32
C ILE A 57 5.45 -31.50 2.79
N LEU A 58 6.74 -31.19 2.91
CA LEU A 58 7.83 -32.08 2.46
C LEU A 58 7.83 -33.41 3.24
N GLU A 59 7.57 -33.36 4.55
CA GLU A 59 7.39 -34.54 5.41
C GLU A 59 6.23 -35.41 4.94
N LYS A 60 5.05 -34.81 4.66
CA LYS A 60 3.89 -35.56 4.16
C LYS A 60 4.10 -36.16 2.77
N LEU A 61 4.87 -35.50 1.91
CA LEU A 61 5.23 -36.02 0.58
C LEU A 61 6.31 -37.12 0.64
N SER A 62 7.05 -37.22 1.74
CA SER A 62 8.10 -38.23 1.95
C SER A 62 7.63 -39.39 2.85
N GLY A 63 6.50 -39.22 3.53
CA GLY A 63 5.93 -40.18 4.47
C GLY A 63 5.25 -41.39 3.82
N HIS A 64 4.29 -41.97 4.55
CA HIS A 64 3.45 -43.07 4.09
C HIS A 64 2.10 -42.52 3.61
N VAL A 65 1.63 -42.97 2.45
CA VAL A 65 0.42 -42.46 1.80
C VAL A 65 -0.69 -43.50 1.76
N GLY A 66 -1.89 -43.07 2.13
CA GLY A 66 -3.13 -43.85 2.05
C GLY A 66 -3.28 -44.91 3.16
N ARG A 67 -4.41 -45.64 3.13
CA ARG A 67 -4.72 -46.67 4.14
C ARG A 67 -3.75 -47.84 4.13
N ARG A 68 -3.16 -48.13 2.98
CA ARG A 68 -2.15 -49.18 2.80
C ARG A 68 -0.75 -48.76 3.26
N GLN A 69 -0.58 -47.48 3.66
CA GLN A 69 0.69 -46.93 4.12
C GLN A 69 1.82 -47.15 3.11
N TYR A 70 1.59 -46.79 1.84
CA TYR A 70 2.64 -46.89 0.82
C TYR A 70 3.74 -45.87 1.10
N LYS A 71 4.97 -46.35 1.32
CA LYS A 71 6.12 -45.47 1.57
C LYS A 71 6.51 -44.75 0.30
N MET A 72 6.60 -43.42 0.37
CA MET A 72 7.22 -42.61 -0.68
C MET A 72 8.73 -42.84 -0.66
N LEU A 73 9.28 -43.30 -1.78
CA LEU A 73 10.70 -43.64 -1.90
C LEU A 73 11.59 -42.39 -1.99
N CYS A 74 11.07 -41.30 -2.58
CA CYS A 74 11.77 -40.03 -2.66
C CYS A 74 11.67 -39.30 -1.32
N ASN A 75 12.80 -39.09 -0.66
CA ASN A 75 12.87 -38.25 0.53
C ASN A 75 13.11 -36.78 0.14
N LEU A 76 12.07 -35.97 0.24
CA LEU A 76 12.12 -34.53 -0.04
C LEU A 76 12.53 -33.69 1.17
N GLU A 77 12.54 -34.26 2.38
CA GLU A 77 12.89 -33.53 3.62
C GLU A 77 14.36 -33.07 3.59
N LYS A 78 15.25 -33.79 2.91
CA LYS A 78 16.66 -33.43 2.75
C LYS A 78 16.90 -32.08 2.05
N HIS A 79 15.89 -31.59 1.33
CA HIS A 79 15.95 -30.31 0.60
C HIS A 79 15.42 -29.13 1.42
N TYR A 80 14.85 -29.39 2.60
CA TYR A 80 14.29 -28.36 3.47
C TYR A 80 15.34 -27.34 3.92
N ASP A 81 16.51 -27.79 4.38
CA ASP A 81 17.53 -26.90 4.90
C ASP A 81 18.07 -25.98 3.78
N LYS A 82 18.25 -26.50 2.57
CA LYS A 82 18.65 -25.69 1.40
C LYS A 82 17.62 -24.62 1.05
N LEU A 83 16.33 -24.99 1.01
CA LEU A 83 15.24 -24.04 0.74
C LEU A 83 15.18 -22.95 1.82
N LYS A 84 15.37 -23.34 3.08
CA LYS A 84 15.41 -22.42 4.22
C LYS A 84 16.63 -21.49 4.14
N ASP A 85 17.81 -22.02 3.80
CA ASP A 85 19.04 -21.24 3.69
C ASP A 85 18.98 -20.22 2.54
N GLU A 86 18.27 -20.56 1.46
CA GLU A 86 17.96 -19.68 0.34
C GLU A 86 16.87 -18.63 0.66
N GLY A 87 16.19 -18.78 1.82
CA GLY A 87 15.13 -17.88 2.27
C GLY A 87 13.77 -18.12 1.60
N ILE A 88 13.60 -19.24 0.87
CA ILE A 88 12.37 -19.55 0.14
C ILE A 88 11.42 -20.34 1.05
N ASP A 89 10.27 -19.74 1.37
CA ASP A 89 9.19 -20.44 2.05
C ASP A 89 8.19 -21.08 1.07
N TRP A 90 7.23 -21.85 1.60
CA TRP A 90 6.22 -22.51 0.76
C TRP A 90 5.32 -21.53 -0.01
N HIS A 91 5.09 -20.34 0.54
CA HIS A 91 4.23 -19.33 -0.05
C HIS A 91 4.93 -18.59 -1.19
N GLU A 92 6.21 -18.26 -1.01
CA GLU A 92 7.11 -17.73 -2.04
C GLU A 92 7.33 -18.73 -3.17
N LEU A 93 7.52 -20.01 -2.84
CA LEU A 93 7.72 -21.07 -3.85
C LEU A 93 6.55 -21.20 -4.83
N LYS A 94 5.33 -20.80 -4.41
CA LYS A 94 4.15 -20.77 -5.30
C LYS A 94 4.11 -19.54 -6.21
N TRP A 95 4.81 -18.46 -5.86
CA TRP A 95 4.92 -17.25 -6.66
C TRP A 95 5.99 -17.35 -7.75
N LEU A 96 6.93 -18.27 -7.60
CA LEU A 96 7.98 -18.47 -8.60
C LEU A 96 7.38 -18.84 -9.96
N SER A 97 7.91 -18.18 -11.00
CA SER A 97 7.58 -18.47 -12.39
C SER A 97 8.10 -19.85 -12.80
N ARG A 98 7.68 -20.33 -13.97
CA ARG A 98 8.13 -21.63 -14.48
C ARG A 98 9.65 -21.64 -14.70
N GLU A 99 10.20 -20.55 -15.22
CA GLU A 99 11.62 -20.37 -15.51
C GLU A 99 12.44 -20.32 -14.22
N GLU A 100 11.95 -19.59 -13.21
CA GLU A 100 12.54 -19.51 -11.88
C GLU A 100 12.55 -20.88 -11.18
N LEU A 101 11.46 -21.64 -11.29
CA LEU A 101 11.38 -22.99 -10.73
C LEU A 101 12.38 -23.96 -11.40
N ILE A 102 12.60 -23.84 -12.71
CA ILE A 102 13.62 -24.65 -13.40
C ILE A 102 15.01 -24.32 -12.85
N VAL A 103 15.33 -23.04 -12.69
CA VAL A 103 16.61 -22.59 -12.10
C VAL A 103 16.77 -23.10 -10.67
N LEU A 104 15.75 -22.96 -9.83
CA LEU A 104 15.75 -23.43 -8.45
C LEU A 104 15.98 -24.95 -8.37
N PHE A 105 15.25 -25.71 -9.19
CA PHE A 105 15.33 -27.18 -9.18
C PHE A 105 16.65 -27.71 -9.72
N ASP A 106 17.18 -27.10 -10.78
CA ASP A 106 18.37 -27.60 -11.46
C ASP A 106 19.67 -27.10 -10.82
N LYS A 107 19.73 -25.83 -10.40
CA LYS A 107 20.97 -25.19 -9.92
C LYS A 107 21.15 -25.21 -8.41
N VAL A 108 20.08 -25.08 -7.63
CA VAL A 108 20.20 -24.91 -6.17
C VAL A 108 19.85 -26.19 -5.43
N LEU A 109 18.66 -26.73 -5.68
CA LEU A 109 18.18 -27.93 -5.00
C LEU A 109 18.78 -29.21 -5.60
N HIS A 110 19.14 -29.18 -6.89
CA HIS A 110 19.55 -30.35 -7.67
C HIS A 110 18.54 -31.50 -7.55
N LEU A 111 17.25 -31.20 -7.75
CA LEU A 111 16.18 -32.20 -7.67
C LEU A 111 16.28 -33.21 -8.80
N THR A 112 16.26 -34.49 -8.44
CA THR A 112 16.13 -35.56 -9.43
C THR A 112 14.77 -35.51 -10.13
N ARG A 113 14.64 -36.19 -11.28
CA ARG A 113 13.37 -36.20 -12.04
C ARG A 113 12.22 -36.80 -11.23
N THR A 114 12.48 -37.82 -10.42
CA THR A 114 11.47 -38.48 -9.57
C THR A 114 11.10 -37.61 -8.36
N GLU A 115 12.07 -36.93 -7.74
CA GLU A 115 11.80 -35.98 -6.65
C GLU A 115 10.96 -34.81 -7.14
N ARG A 116 11.28 -34.27 -8.32
CA ARG A 116 10.48 -33.24 -8.98
C ARG A 116 9.06 -33.71 -9.22
N ALA A 117 8.88 -34.93 -9.73
CA ALA A 117 7.56 -35.51 -9.97
C ALA A 117 6.74 -35.68 -8.67
N ALA A 118 7.39 -35.96 -7.53
CA ALA A 118 6.71 -36.06 -6.24
C ALA A 118 6.31 -34.69 -5.66
N LEU A 119 7.10 -33.64 -5.91
CA LEU A 119 6.85 -32.28 -5.42
C LEU A 119 5.85 -31.49 -6.27
N LEU A 120 5.89 -31.67 -7.60
CA LEU A 120 5.07 -30.93 -8.56
C LEU A 120 3.57 -30.93 -8.26
N PRO A 121 2.92 -32.05 -7.84
CA PRO A 121 1.49 -32.04 -7.51
C PRO A 121 1.11 -31.01 -6.45
N ALA A 122 1.98 -30.77 -5.47
CA ALA A 122 1.71 -29.78 -4.42
C ALA A 122 1.85 -28.33 -4.95
N ILE A 123 2.80 -28.09 -5.86
CA ILE A 123 3.04 -26.79 -6.50
C ILE A 123 1.93 -26.49 -7.51
N GLU A 124 1.53 -27.48 -8.32
CA GLU A 124 0.48 -27.39 -9.33
C GLU A 124 -0.90 -27.15 -8.69
N ALA A 125 -1.17 -27.81 -7.56
CA ALA A 125 -2.36 -27.52 -6.77
C ALA A 125 -2.29 -26.14 -6.07
N LYS A 126 -1.11 -25.51 -6.04
CA LYS A 126 -0.81 -24.28 -5.28
C LYS A 126 -1.34 -24.38 -3.85
N VAL A 127 -0.98 -25.46 -3.15
CA VAL A 127 -1.53 -25.79 -1.82
C VAL A 127 -1.46 -24.57 -0.88
N CYS A 128 -2.56 -24.29 -0.18
CA CYS A 128 -2.71 -23.05 0.61
C CYS A 128 -1.58 -22.83 1.63
N GLY A 129 -1.07 -23.89 2.28
CA GLY A 129 0.09 -23.78 3.18
C GLY A 129 -0.18 -23.19 4.56
N VAL A 130 -1.45 -22.93 4.92
CA VAL A 130 -1.81 -22.36 6.23
C VAL A 130 -1.92 -23.47 7.28
N LEU A 131 -1.29 -23.27 8.45
CA LEU A 131 -1.42 -24.19 9.58
C LEU A 131 -2.79 -24.03 10.25
N ARG A 132 -3.58 -25.10 10.27
CA ARG A 132 -4.93 -25.12 10.81
C ARG A 132 -4.94 -25.33 12.32
N GLN A 133 -5.99 -24.84 12.97
CA GLN A 133 -6.29 -25.19 14.36
C GLN A 133 -6.73 -26.65 14.45
N THR A 134 -6.34 -27.33 15.53
CA THR A 134 -6.71 -28.72 15.81
C THR A 134 -7.12 -28.86 17.29
N ASP A 135 -7.50 -30.07 17.68
CA ASP A 135 -7.80 -30.47 19.06
C ASP A 135 -6.62 -30.35 20.04
N SER A 136 -5.38 -30.35 19.53
CA SER A 136 -4.13 -30.17 20.26
C SER A 136 -3.46 -28.80 20.03
N ARG A 137 -2.55 -28.42 20.94
CA ARG A 137 -1.80 -27.14 20.86
C ARG A 137 -0.70 -27.16 19.78
N HIS A 138 -0.11 -28.32 19.51
CA HIS A 138 0.90 -28.51 18.46
C HIS A 138 0.22 -29.04 17.19
N SER A 139 -0.08 -28.14 16.25
CA SER A 139 -0.71 -28.52 14.99
C SER A 139 0.30 -28.98 13.95
N THR A 140 0.00 -30.10 13.28
CA THR A 140 0.69 -30.60 12.07
C THR A 140 -0.23 -30.60 10.85
N VAL A 141 -1.36 -29.89 10.95
CA VAL A 141 -2.43 -29.90 9.95
C VAL A 141 -2.29 -28.68 9.04
N VAL A 142 -1.87 -28.91 7.80
CA VAL A 142 -1.81 -27.86 6.77
C VAL A 142 -3.08 -27.88 5.92
N CYS A 143 -3.56 -26.70 5.54
CA CYS A 143 -4.68 -26.57 4.61
C CYS A 143 -4.31 -27.04 3.19
N MET A 144 -4.91 -28.15 2.76
CA MET A 144 -4.68 -28.77 1.44
C MET A 144 -5.59 -28.24 0.31
N ASN A 145 -6.39 -27.20 0.58
CA ASN A 145 -7.20 -26.57 -0.46
C ASN A 145 -6.30 -25.91 -1.52
N ARG A 146 -6.75 -25.91 -2.78
CA ARG A 146 -6.07 -25.18 -3.86
C ARG A 146 -6.09 -23.68 -3.61
N GLY A 147 -4.97 -23.03 -3.84
CA GLY A 147 -4.82 -21.58 -3.72
C GLY A 147 -5.42 -20.84 -4.92
N ASN A 148 -5.82 -19.58 -4.71
CA ASN A 148 -6.20 -18.64 -5.76
C ASN A 148 -5.22 -17.45 -5.77
N ALA A 149 -4.81 -17.00 -6.96
CA ALA A 149 -3.97 -15.83 -7.17
C ALA A 149 -4.54 -14.56 -6.51
N ASN A 150 -5.86 -14.31 -6.61
CA ASN A 150 -6.51 -13.15 -5.98
C ASN A 150 -6.32 -13.08 -4.44
N HIS A 151 -5.96 -14.21 -3.81
CA HIS A 151 -5.74 -14.31 -2.38
C HIS A 151 -4.30 -14.68 -2.03
N GLY A 152 -3.31 -14.33 -2.88
CA GLY A 152 -1.90 -14.65 -2.65
C GLY A 152 -1.61 -16.16 -2.57
N TRP A 153 -2.27 -16.94 -3.43
CA TRP A 153 -2.24 -18.41 -3.43
C TRP A 153 -2.66 -19.04 -2.08
N ARG A 154 -3.44 -18.31 -1.28
CA ARG A 154 -4.26 -18.89 -0.21
C ARG A 154 -5.62 -19.29 -0.79
N CYS A 155 -6.35 -20.13 -0.08
CA CYS A 155 -7.60 -20.69 -0.62
C CYS A 155 -8.83 -19.77 -0.48
N GLY A 156 -8.73 -18.63 0.22
CA GLY A 156 -9.86 -17.69 0.42
C GLY A 156 -10.98 -18.23 1.31
N ARG A 157 -10.77 -19.39 1.97
CA ARG A 157 -11.75 -20.06 2.85
C ARG A 157 -11.27 -20.02 4.28
N ASN A 158 -12.19 -19.99 5.25
CA ASN A 158 -11.89 -19.98 6.68
C ASN A 158 -10.93 -18.86 7.10
N GLY A 159 -11.03 -17.68 6.47
CA GLY A 159 -10.15 -16.54 6.75
C GLY A 159 -8.73 -16.66 6.18
N HIS A 160 -8.43 -17.66 5.34
CA HIS A 160 -7.14 -17.80 4.69
C HIS A 160 -7.02 -16.84 3.48
N THR A 161 -6.71 -15.58 3.77
CA THR A 161 -6.60 -14.50 2.77
C THR A 161 -5.17 -13.95 2.74
N ASN A 162 -4.64 -13.67 1.55
CA ASN A 162 -3.33 -13.03 1.29
C ASN A 162 -2.21 -13.54 2.20
N ASP A 163 -1.93 -12.82 3.29
CA ASP A 163 -0.73 -12.98 4.11
C ASP A 163 -0.96 -13.83 5.37
N VAL A 164 -2.07 -14.56 5.48
CA VAL A 164 -2.30 -15.46 6.62
C VAL A 164 -1.38 -16.69 6.49
N TYR A 165 -0.53 -16.93 7.49
CA TYR A 165 0.31 -18.14 7.62
C TYR A 165 -0.28 -19.17 8.59
N PHE A 166 -0.97 -18.71 9.64
CA PHE A 166 -1.48 -19.53 10.73
C PHE A 166 -2.93 -19.17 11.05
N GLU A 167 -3.81 -20.17 11.17
CA GLU A 167 -5.25 -19.95 11.39
C GLU A 167 -5.53 -19.33 12.77
N GLY A 168 -6.23 -18.19 12.78
CA GLY A 168 -6.54 -17.43 14.00
C GLY A 168 -5.37 -16.63 14.57
N LYS A 169 -4.35 -16.33 13.76
CA LYS A 169 -3.23 -15.44 14.09
C LYS A 169 -3.21 -14.23 13.17
N ALA A 170 -2.39 -13.24 13.51
CA ALA A 170 -2.21 -12.06 12.69
C ALA A 170 -1.66 -12.43 11.29
N LYS A 171 -1.98 -11.59 10.31
CA LYS A 171 -1.37 -11.66 8.98
C LYS A 171 0.14 -11.48 9.09
N ALA A 172 0.89 -12.13 8.21
CA ALA A 172 2.31 -11.86 8.07
C ALA A 172 2.51 -10.40 7.66
N ASN A 173 3.51 -9.77 8.26
CA ASN A 173 4.05 -8.53 7.74
C ASN A 173 5.03 -8.90 6.62
N THR A 174 4.57 -8.91 5.37
CA THR A 174 5.36 -9.28 4.19
C THR A 174 6.66 -8.47 4.11
N ALA A 175 6.64 -7.20 4.49
CA ALA A 175 7.83 -6.35 4.55
C ALA A 175 8.89 -6.83 5.56
N ALA A 176 8.46 -7.33 6.72
CA ALA A 176 9.39 -7.88 7.71
C ALA A 176 10.01 -9.22 7.25
N LEU A 177 9.29 -10.01 6.45
CA LEU A 177 9.78 -11.29 5.93
C LEU A 177 10.71 -11.12 4.73
N GLN A 178 10.44 -10.13 3.87
CA GLN A 178 11.23 -9.85 2.66
C GLN A 178 12.67 -9.36 2.93
N LEU A 179 13.03 -8.97 4.16
CA LEU A 179 14.33 -8.39 4.48
C LEU A 179 15.32 -9.36 5.13
N CYS A 180 14.87 -10.53 5.59
CA CYS A 180 15.70 -11.44 6.39
C CYS A 180 16.53 -12.44 5.56
N ARG A 181 16.98 -12.03 4.35
CA ARG A 181 17.66 -12.78 3.26
C ARG A 181 16.72 -13.04 2.10
N ARG A 182 16.91 -12.25 1.05
CA ARG A 182 16.31 -12.49 -0.27
C ARG A 182 17.17 -13.51 -1.01
N SER A 183 16.51 -14.42 -1.72
CA SER A 183 17.17 -15.33 -2.65
C SER A 183 18.12 -14.55 -3.56
N SER A 184 19.36 -15.03 -3.71
CA SER A 184 20.35 -14.49 -4.66
C SER A 184 19.86 -14.46 -6.11
N VAL A 185 18.73 -15.11 -6.40
CA VAL A 185 18.06 -15.14 -7.70
C VAL A 185 17.44 -13.78 -8.10
N ARG A 186 17.18 -12.85 -7.17
CA ARG A 186 16.42 -11.59 -7.43
C ARG A 186 17.21 -10.27 -7.33
N SER A 187 18.48 -10.29 -6.93
CA SER A 187 19.32 -9.09 -6.82
C SER A 187 20.52 -9.20 -7.76
N VAL A 188 20.65 -8.28 -8.71
CA VAL A 188 21.75 -8.26 -9.69
C VAL A 188 22.35 -6.86 -9.75
N GLU A 189 23.68 -6.77 -9.77
CA GLU A 189 24.39 -5.51 -9.98
C GLU A 189 24.24 -5.10 -11.45
N ARG A 190 23.75 -3.88 -11.70
CA ARG A 190 23.62 -3.29 -13.04
C ARG A 190 24.27 -1.92 -13.03
N SER A 191 25.26 -1.71 -13.89
CA SER A 191 25.94 -0.42 -14.06
C SER A 191 26.52 0.16 -12.75
N GLY A 192 27.05 -0.70 -11.86
CA GLY A 192 27.65 -0.29 -10.58
C GLY A 192 26.64 0.05 -9.47
N VAL A 193 25.35 -0.17 -9.70
CA VAL A 193 24.28 0.00 -8.69
C VAL A 193 23.62 -1.36 -8.43
N LEU A 194 23.34 -1.66 -7.17
CA LEU A 194 22.63 -2.88 -6.81
C LEU A 194 21.14 -2.69 -7.09
N VAL A 195 20.60 -3.50 -8.00
CA VAL A 195 19.21 -3.41 -8.46
C VAL A 195 18.39 -4.53 -7.86
N GLU A 196 17.25 -4.16 -7.28
CA GLU A 196 16.22 -5.09 -6.85
C GLU A 196 15.06 -5.10 -7.83
N VAL A 197 14.85 -6.22 -8.52
CA VAL A 197 13.84 -6.37 -9.57
C VAL A 197 12.62 -7.11 -9.02
N ARG A 198 11.43 -6.53 -9.19
CA ARG A 198 10.16 -7.10 -8.72
C ARG A 198 9.20 -7.36 -9.89
N SER A 199 8.46 -8.47 -9.81
CA SER A 199 7.46 -8.83 -10.82
C SER A 199 6.17 -8.01 -10.71
N GLU A 200 5.85 -7.52 -9.52
CA GLU A 200 4.67 -6.69 -9.26
C GLU A 200 5.00 -5.61 -8.22
N PRO A 201 4.35 -4.44 -8.31
CA PRO A 201 4.44 -3.45 -7.27
C PRO A 201 3.66 -3.91 -6.02
N ASP A 202 4.37 -4.21 -4.94
CA ASP A 202 3.88 -4.37 -3.57
C ASP A 202 3.26 -3.05 -3.05
N PHE A 203 2.07 -2.72 -3.56
CA PHE A 203 1.18 -1.79 -2.91
C PHE A 203 -0.05 -2.56 -2.45
N SER A 204 -0.30 -2.53 -1.15
CA SER A 204 -1.70 -2.40 -0.73
C SER A 204 -2.09 -0.96 -1.05
N VAL A 205 -3.30 -0.74 -1.56
CA VAL A 205 -3.93 0.60 -1.53
C VAL A 205 -4.19 0.91 -0.05
N VAL A 206 -3.11 1.13 0.72
CA VAL A 206 -3.15 1.62 2.09
C VAL A 206 -3.43 3.10 1.94
N GLY A 207 -4.71 3.36 1.87
CA GLY A 207 -5.22 4.66 1.56
C GLY A 207 -6.45 4.87 2.37
N ARG A 208 -7.49 4.07 2.13
CA ARG A 208 -8.81 4.20 2.77
C ARG A 208 -8.73 4.01 4.29
N PHE A 209 -8.26 5.04 4.99
CA PHE A 209 -8.74 5.31 6.32
C PHE A 209 -10.25 5.48 6.15
N ASP A 210 -11.03 4.57 6.74
CA ASP A 210 -12.49 4.68 6.88
C ASP A 210 -12.88 5.85 7.82
N HIS A 211 -12.15 6.96 7.75
CA HIS A 211 -12.59 8.21 8.30
C HIS A 211 -13.50 8.80 7.24
N SER A 212 -14.81 8.79 7.52
CA SER A 212 -15.74 9.62 6.78
C SER A 212 -15.11 11.01 6.65
N LEU A 213 -14.82 11.47 5.44
CA LEU A 213 -14.54 12.87 5.14
C LEU A 213 -15.84 13.65 5.31
N SER A 214 -16.37 13.62 6.53
CA SER A 214 -17.53 14.38 6.93
C SER A 214 -17.02 15.82 7.06
N PRO A 215 -17.49 16.75 6.23
CA PRO A 215 -17.12 18.15 6.41
C PRO A 215 -17.48 18.54 7.83
N ARG A 216 -16.51 19.06 8.58
CA ARG A 216 -16.77 19.66 9.89
C ARG A 216 -17.84 20.73 9.65
N VAL A 217 -18.96 20.64 10.35
CA VAL A 217 -20.06 21.61 10.20
C VAL A 217 -19.62 22.92 10.81
N TRP A 218 -18.89 23.72 10.03
CA TRP A 218 -18.66 25.13 10.29
C TRP A 218 -19.63 25.91 9.41
N SER A 219 -20.56 26.64 10.02
CA SER A 219 -21.46 27.54 9.30
C SER A 219 -20.67 28.68 8.67
N THR A 220 -20.79 28.85 7.36
CA THR A 220 -20.32 30.03 6.62
C THR A 220 -20.82 31.31 7.30
N PRO A 221 -19.95 32.22 7.79
CA PRO A 221 -20.41 33.49 8.33
C PRO A 221 -21.19 34.28 7.26
N GLU A 222 -22.23 35.00 7.67
CA GLU A 222 -23.09 35.75 6.75
C GLU A 222 -22.33 36.86 5.99
N ASN A 223 -21.30 37.43 6.63
CA ASN A 223 -20.45 38.47 6.06
C ASN A 223 -18.97 38.11 6.21
N PRO A 224 -18.41 37.28 5.32
CA PRO A 224 -17.02 36.87 5.43
C PRO A 224 -16.07 37.99 5.01
N THR A 225 -14.94 38.10 5.71
CA THR A 225 -13.88 39.05 5.40
C THR A 225 -13.07 38.57 4.20
N PHE A 226 -12.83 37.27 4.12
CA PHE A 226 -12.02 36.64 3.10
C PHE A 226 -12.86 35.68 2.23
N GLN A 227 -12.49 35.56 0.96
CA GLN A 227 -12.99 34.52 0.07
C GLN A 227 -11.83 33.62 -0.35
N VAL A 228 -11.97 32.32 -0.08
CA VAL A 228 -10.99 31.30 -0.45
C VAL A 228 -11.50 30.52 -1.66
N THR A 229 -10.70 30.48 -2.72
CA THR A 229 -11.01 29.75 -3.96
C THR A 229 -9.92 28.73 -4.27
N THR A 230 -10.31 27.49 -4.54
CA THR A 230 -9.40 26.46 -5.06
C THR A 230 -9.05 26.80 -6.50
N ILE A 231 -7.75 26.94 -6.81
CA ILE A 231 -7.27 27.32 -8.14
C ILE A 231 -7.00 26.08 -8.99
N GLY A 232 -6.53 24.99 -8.38
CA GLY A 232 -6.27 23.73 -9.09
C GLY A 232 -5.41 22.73 -8.32
N TYR A 233 -5.20 21.58 -8.97
CA TYR A 233 -4.43 20.43 -8.49
C TYR A 233 -3.35 20.04 -9.48
N GLU A 234 -2.13 19.82 -9.01
CA GLU A 234 -1.05 19.26 -9.81
C GLU A 234 -0.49 18.00 -9.13
N PHE A 235 -0.39 16.90 -9.88
CA PHE A 235 0.27 15.67 -9.43
C PHE A 235 1.65 15.55 -10.06
N ARG A 236 2.68 15.37 -9.23
CA ARG A 236 4.07 15.19 -9.67
C ARG A 236 4.38 13.71 -9.88
N VAL A 237 3.63 13.07 -10.77
CA VAL A 237 3.70 11.62 -11.05
C VAL A 237 3.79 11.39 -12.56
N HIS A 238 4.50 10.35 -12.98
CA HIS A 238 4.54 9.94 -14.39
C HIS A 238 3.20 9.34 -14.82
N GLN A 239 2.77 9.58 -16.07
CA GLN A 239 1.45 9.15 -16.56
C GLN A 239 1.31 7.62 -16.61
N GLU A 240 2.41 6.91 -16.83
CA GLU A 240 2.45 5.44 -16.86
C GLU A 240 2.55 4.80 -15.46
N ASP A 241 2.54 5.59 -14.38
CA ASP A 241 2.58 5.02 -13.03
C ASP A 241 1.28 4.26 -12.74
N PRO A 242 1.35 3.01 -12.26
CA PRO A 242 0.17 2.15 -12.06
C PRO A 242 -0.84 2.71 -11.06
N ARG A 243 -0.45 3.69 -10.23
CA ARG A 243 -1.34 4.34 -9.25
C ARG A 243 -2.18 5.46 -9.84
N VAL A 244 -1.83 5.98 -11.02
CA VAL A 244 -2.52 7.13 -11.63
C VAL A 244 -4.01 6.86 -11.82
N ILE A 245 -4.37 5.74 -12.44
CA ILE A 245 -5.78 5.40 -12.69
C ILE A 245 -6.57 5.27 -11.38
N PRO A 246 -6.19 4.38 -10.43
CA PRO A 246 -7.00 4.15 -9.23
C PRO A 246 -6.97 5.32 -8.23
N GLN A 247 -5.88 6.09 -8.13
CA GLN A 247 -5.73 7.13 -7.10
C GLN A 247 -5.94 8.56 -7.61
N ILE A 248 -5.95 8.81 -8.92
CA ILE A 248 -6.22 10.16 -9.47
C ILE A 248 -7.51 10.15 -10.28
N VAL A 249 -7.61 9.27 -11.29
CA VAL A 249 -8.72 9.29 -12.25
C VAL A 249 -10.01 8.74 -11.62
N GLU A 250 -9.96 7.55 -11.04
CA GLU A 250 -11.12 6.92 -10.37
C GLU A 250 -11.48 7.62 -9.06
N ALA A 251 -10.51 8.22 -8.38
CA ALA A 251 -10.68 8.93 -7.11
C ALA A 251 -10.87 10.46 -7.28
N ALA A 252 -11.19 10.94 -8.48
CA ALA A 252 -11.30 12.37 -8.77
C ALA A 252 -12.30 13.10 -7.85
N GLU A 253 -13.44 12.48 -7.55
CA GLU A 253 -14.47 13.04 -6.66
C GLU A 253 -13.97 13.16 -5.21
N GLU A 254 -13.18 12.19 -4.74
CA GLU A 254 -12.59 12.21 -3.41
C GLU A 254 -11.55 13.34 -3.28
N TRP A 255 -10.77 13.60 -4.33
CA TRP A 255 -9.85 14.74 -4.40
C TRP A 255 -10.60 16.08 -4.42
N GLU A 256 -11.67 16.20 -5.20
CA GLU A 256 -12.51 17.40 -5.23
C GLU A 256 -13.14 17.67 -3.84
N LEU A 257 -13.60 16.63 -3.15
CA LEU A 257 -14.09 16.73 -1.77
C LEU A 257 -12.98 17.18 -0.82
N HIS A 258 -11.78 16.61 -0.95
CA HIS A 258 -10.63 17.00 -0.14
C HIS A 258 -10.28 18.49 -0.31
N ALA A 259 -10.32 18.99 -1.56
CA ALA A 259 -10.11 20.41 -1.87
C ALA A 259 -11.05 21.30 -1.08
N ASN A 260 -12.32 20.91 -1.07
CA ASN A 260 -13.37 21.68 -0.45
C ASN A 260 -13.24 21.70 1.07
N ILE A 261 -12.84 20.58 1.68
CA ILE A 261 -12.58 20.51 3.12
C ILE A 261 -11.37 21.38 3.49
N THR A 262 -10.26 21.25 2.77
CA THR A 262 -9.05 22.06 3.04
C THR A 262 -9.33 23.54 2.83
N LYS A 263 -10.09 23.91 1.78
CA LYS A 263 -10.59 25.28 1.56
C LYS A 263 -11.39 25.81 2.76
N GLN A 264 -12.30 25.00 3.31
CA GLN A 264 -13.09 25.36 4.48
C GLN A 264 -12.23 25.57 5.72
N VAL A 265 -11.25 24.70 5.96
CA VAL A 265 -10.32 24.83 7.10
C VAL A 265 -9.49 26.10 6.96
N ILE A 266 -8.92 26.37 5.78
CA ILE A 266 -8.20 27.62 5.51
C ILE A 266 -9.09 28.82 5.83
N TRP A 267 -10.33 28.79 5.35
CA TRP A 267 -11.25 29.88 5.56
C TRP A 267 -11.61 30.08 7.04
N GLU A 268 -11.84 29.00 7.80
CA GLU A 268 -12.05 29.05 9.26
C GLU A 268 -10.85 29.70 9.96
N MET A 269 -9.62 29.30 9.61
CA MET A 269 -8.40 29.86 10.20
C MET A 269 -8.22 31.35 9.85
N LEU A 270 -8.64 31.76 8.65
CA LEU A 270 -8.60 33.15 8.23
C LEU A 270 -9.60 34.00 9.02
N GLU A 271 -10.86 33.58 9.10
CA GLU A 271 -11.90 34.38 9.78
C GLU A 271 -11.68 34.47 11.30
N MET A 272 -11.04 33.48 11.92
CA MET A 272 -10.78 33.50 13.38
C MET A 272 -9.53 34.26 13.78
N TYR A 273 -8.46 34.22 12.97
CA TYR A 273 -7.14 34.65 13.39
C TYR A 273 -6.47 35.66 12.45
N ALA A 274 -6.92 35.80 11.20
CA ALA A 274 -6.24 36.65 10.25
C ALA A 274 -6.67 38.10 10.34
N VAL A 275 -5.71 38.99 10.09
CA VAL A 275 -5.93 40.42 9.96
C VAL A 275 -5.72 40.82 8.49
N GLU A 276 -6.59 41.69 7.99
CA GLU A 276 -6.61 42.15 6.61
C GLU A 276 -5.34 42.95 6.23
N ARG A 277 -4.86 42.75 5.00
CA ARG A 277 -3.78 43.54 4.35
C ARG A 277 -4.20 44.01 2.97
N ASP A 278 -3.30 44.72 2.29
CA ASP A 278 -3.47 45.09 0.89
C ASP A 278 -3.62 43.88 -0.02
N ARG A 279 -4.31 44.10 -1.14
CA ARG A 279 -4.60 43.07 -2.13
C ARG A 279 -3.33 42.45 -2.71
N GLN A 280 -3.31 41.10 -2.75
CA GLN A 280 -2.27 40.35 -3.47
C GLN A 280 -2.37 40.61 -5.00
N PRO A 281 -1.25 40.85 -5.70
CA PRO A 281 -1.22 40.90 -7.16
C PRO A 281 -1.76 39.62 -7.84
N LEU A 282 -2.24 39.74 -9.08
CA LEU A 282 -2.64 38.57 -9.89
C LEU A 282 -1.45 37.88 -10.55
N ASP A 283 -0.47 38.66 -10.97
CA ASP A 283 0.69 38.16 -11.67
C ASP A 283 1.76 37.75 -10.66
N LEU A 284 2.36 36.59 -10.90
CA LEU A 284 3.55 36.14 -10.19
C LEU A 284 4.75 36.89 -10.71
N LYS A 285 5.67 37.25 -9.82
CA LYS A 285 7.01 37.70 -10.22
C LYS A 285 7.96 36.49 -10.32
N PRO A 286 8.96 36.54 -11.22
CA PRO A 286 9.97 35.50 -11.29
C PRO A 286 10.62 35.29 -9.92
N GLY A 287 10.68 34.03 -9.46
CA GLY A 287 11.25 33.66 -8.17
C GLY A 287 10.26 33.64 -6.98
N GLU A 288 9.03 34.13 -7.12
CA GLU A 288 8.03 34.06 -6.03
C GLU A 288 7.55 32.63 -5.73
N MET A 289 7.64 31.73 -6.71
CA MET A 289 7.28 30.31 -6.58
C MET A 289 8.47 29.40 -6.24
N GLY A 290 9.66 29.97 -6.02
CA GLY A 290 10.91 29.24 -5.85
C GLY A 290 11.51 28.72 -7.16
N ASP A 291 12.58 27.92 -7.04
CA ASP A 291 13.28 27.33 -8.18
C ASP A 291 12.43 26.28 -8.92
N PRO A 292 12.71 26.03 -10.22
CA PRO A 292 12.10 24.93 -10.96
C PRO A 292 12.21 23.61 -10.22
N ASP A 293 11.20 22.76 -10.39
CA ASP A 293 11.22 21.45 -9.78
C ASP A 293 12.36 20.59 -10.35
N ILE A 294 12.83 19.64 -9.55
CA ILE A 294 13.89 18.72 -9.94
C ILE A 294 13.28 17.31 -9.92
N PRO A 295 12.78 16.79 -11.05
CA PRO A 295 12.07 15.51 -11.11
C PRO A 295 12.84 14.34 -10.48
N SER A 296 14.17 14.34 -10.62
CA SER A 296 15.04 13.31 -10.05
C SER A 296 14.95 13.25 -8.52
N ARG A 297 14.62 14.35 -7.82
CA ARG A 297 14.38 14.31 -6.36
C ARG A 297 13.23 13.38 -5.99
N HIS A 298 12.16 13.34 -6.80
CA HIS A 298 11.04 12.44 -6.54
C HIS A 298 11.43 10.98 -6.73
N ALA A 299 12.21 10.65 -7.77
CA ALA A 299 12.70 9.29 -8.01
C ALA A 299 13.71 8.84 -6.95
N THR A 300 14.64 9.71 -6.54
CA THR A 300 15.64 9.38 -5.52
C THR A 300 15.07 9.07 -4.14
N ALA A 301 13.85 9.52 -3.83
CA ALA A 301 13.17 9.17 -2.58
C ALA A 301 12.87 7.66 -2.47
N PHE A 302 12.86 6.93 -3.60
CA PHE A 302 12.66 5.49 -3.67
C PHE A 302 13.98 4.69 -3.66
N ASN A 303 15.12 5.39 -3.62
CA ASN A 303 16.43 4.76 -3.46
C ASN A 303 16.70 4.48 -1.97
N VAL A 304 17.03 3.23 -1.63
CA VAL A 304 17.36 2.84 -0.26
C VAL A 304 18.85 3.01 -0.03
N GLN A 305 19.21 3.89 0.89
CA GLN A 305 20.58 3.95 1.42
C GLN A 305 20.75 2.87 2.49
N VAL A 306 21.69 1.96 2.25
CA VAL A 306 22.07 0.91 3.20
C VAL A 306 23.42 1.31 3.80
N VAL A 307 23.41 1.63 5.09
CA VAL A 307 24.64 1.77 5.87
C VAL A 307 25.04 0.37 6.33
N PRO A 308 26.19 -0.18 5.92
CA PRO A 308 26.63 -1.48 6.39
C PRO A 308 26.88 -1.46 7.92
N PRO A 309 26.62 -2.56 8.63
CA PRO A 309 26.70 -2.62 10.10
C PRO A 309 28.12 -2.56 10.67
N SER A 310 29.15 -2.36 9.85
CA SER A 310 30.55 -2.28 10.26
C SER A 310 31.25 -1.18 9.47
N SER A 311 31.48 -0.02 10.08
CA SER A 311 32.33 1.00 9.49
C SER A 311 32.85 1.95 10.57
N GLU A 312 33.89 1.51 11.30
CA GLU A 312 35.01 2.40 11.58
C GLU A 312 35.82 2.51 10.27
N GLY A 313 35.40 3.41 9.36
CA GLY A 313 36.06 3.64 8.08
C GLY A 313 35.11 4.16 6.99
N ASP A 314 35.58 5.09 6.16
CA ASP A 314 34.87 5.74 5.03
C ASP A 314 34.52 4.75 3.89
N GLU A 315 33.71 3.72 4.15
CA GLU A 315 33.13 2.89 3.10
C GLU A 315 31.85 3.55 2.53
N ALA A 316 31.77 3.60 1.21
CA ALA A 316 30.73 4.31 0.47
C ALA A 316 29.32 3.78 0.79
N ILE A 317 28.40 4.70 1.08
CA ILE A 317 26.97 4.41 1.28
C ILE A 317 26.45 3.62 0.08
N GLN A 318 25.97 2.39 0.32
CA GLN A 318 25.43 1.57 -0.75
C GLN A 318 24.00 2.02 -1.06
N VAL A 319 23.75 2.42 -2.30
CA VAL A 319 22.42 2.83 -2.79
C VAL A 319 21.79 1.67 -3.56
N VAL A 320 20.60 1.27 -3.15
CA VAL A 320 19.81 0.22 -3.81
C VAL A 320 18.61 0.85 -4.51
N GLU A 321 18.53 0.65 -5.82
CA GLU A 321 17.41 1.12 -6.66
C GLU A 321 16.35 0.02 -6.77
N GLN A 322 15.08 0.41 -6.68
CA GLN A 322 13.94 -0.50 -6.83
C GLN A 322 13.39 -0.43 -8.24
N ARG A 323 13.23 -1.59 -8.89
CA ARG A 323 12.69 -1.70 -10.25
C ARG A 323 11.52 -2.68 -10.33
N ILE A 324 10.64 -2.42 -11.30
CA ILE A 324 9.55 -3.32 -11.69
C ILE A 324 9.83 -3.89 -13.09
N VAL A 325 9.41 -5.13 -13.31
CA VAL A 325 9.38 -5.76 -14.64
C VAL A 325 8.05 -5.45 -15.30
N ARG A 326 8.08 -4.83 -16.48
CA ARG A 326 6.90 -4.62 -17.32
C ARG A 326 6.47 -5.92 -17.99
N ALA A 327 5.24 -5.94 -18.54
CA ALA A 327 4.69 -7.11 -19.23
C ALA A 327 5.52 -7.57 -20.45
N ASP A 328 6.36 -6.70 -21.00
CA ASP A 328 7.31 -6.98 -22.09
C ASP A 328 8.67 -7.53 -21.61
N GLY A 329 8.85 -7.70 -20.29
CA GLY A 329 10.10 -8.16 -19.68
C GLY A 329 11.14 -7.06 -19.43
N SER A 330 10.84 -5.80 -19.74
CA SER A 330 11.77 -4.68 -19.48
C SER A 330 11.76 -4.27 -18.01
N GLU A 331 12.94 -3.97 -17.46
CA GLU A 331 13.10 -3.44 -16.10
C GLU A 331 13.00 -1.92 -16.12
N VAL A 332 12.07 -1.34 -15.36
CA VAL A 332 11.93 0.11 -15.20
C VAL A 332 11.96 0.52 -13.72
N PRO A 333 12.37 1.75 -13.38
CA PRO A 333 12.31 2.26 -12.01
C PRO A 333 10.91 2.11 -11.41
N TRP A 334 10.87 1.82 -10.11
CA TRP A 334 9.62 1.70 -9.35
C TRP A 334 8.81 3.00 -9.37
N PHE A 335 9.50 4.14 -9.24
CA PHE A 335 8.93 5.47 -9.46
C PHE A 335 9.65 6.10 -10.64
N GLN A 336 8.91 6.32 -11.72
CA GLN A 336 9.44 7.01 -12.88
C GLN A 336 9.47 8.51 -12.62
N GLU A 337 10.48 9.18 -13.16
CA GLU A 337 10.61 10.63 -13.04
C GLU A 337 9.37 11.32 -13.66
N PRO A 338 8.71 12.22 -12.93
CA PRO A 338 7.58 12.97 -13.47
C PRO A 338 8.06 13.96 -14.55
N PRO A 339 7.18 14.39 -15.47
CA PRO A 339 7.54 15.39 -16.47
C PRO A 339 7.93 16.72 -15.80
N PRO A 340 8.97 17.42 -16.29
CA PRO A 340 9.41 18.69 -15.69
C PRO A 340 8.30 19.74 -15.77
N GLN A 341 8.18 20.58 -14.73
CA GLN A 341 7.25 21.71 -14.75
C GLN A 341 7.71 22.75 -15.78
N LEU A 342 6.78 23.23 -16.59
CA LEU A 342 7.06 24.23 -17.62
C LEU A 342 6.96 25.64 -17.05
N PHE A 343 7.96 26.47 -17.37
CA PHE A 343 8.03 27.87 -16.95
C PHE A 343 8.08 28.81 -18.16
N SER A 344 7.45 29.97 -18.01
CA SER A 344 7.59 31.10 -18.95
C SER A 344 7.97 32.34 -18.15
N GLY A 345 9.12 32.95 -18.47
CA GLY A 345 9.64 34.08 -17.70
C GLY A 345 9.84 33.79 -16.21
N GLY A 346 10.14 32.54 -15.83
CA GLY A 346 10.30 32.13 -14.42
C GLY A 346 8.99 31.89 -13.66
N ILE A 347 7.85 31.80 -14.36
CA ILE A 347 6.52 31.54 -13.76
C ILE A 347 5.96 30.21 -14.27
N PRO A 348 5.38 29.35 -13.40
CA PRO A 348 4.74 28.11 -13.83
C PRO A 348 3.58 28.35 -14.82
N VAL A 349 3.65 27.72 -16.00
CA VAL A 349 2.67 27.93 -17.10
C VAL A 349 1.27 27.39 -16.76
N ILE A 350 1.20 26.42 -15.84
CA ILE A 350 -0.05 25.77 -15.44
C ILE A 350 -0.92 26.69 -14.56
N LEU A 351 -0.32 27.62 -13.81
CA LEU A 351 -1.04 28.46 -12.87
C LEU A 351 -1.79 29.57 -13.62
N PRO A 352 -3.08 29.79 -13.34
CA PRO A 352 -3.84 30.87 -13.98
C PRO A 352 -3.47 32.25 -13.42
N PHE A 353 -3.02 32.31 -12.17
CA PHE A 353 -2.60 33.53 -11.45
C PHE A 353 -1.89 33.14 -10.13
N ALA A 354 -1.36 34.13 -9.41
CA ALA A 354 -0.60 33.95 -8.18
C ALA A 354 -1.43 33.28 -7.06
N PRO A 355 -1.03 32.08 -6.57
CA PRO A 355 -1.66 31.46 -5.41
C PRO A 355 -1.31 32.24 -4.13
N SER A 356 -2.22 32.21 -3.16
CA SER A 356 -1.98 32.77 -1.82
C SER A 356 -1.42 31.70 -0.88
N ILE A 357 -1.94 30.47 -0.99
CA ILE A 357 -1.57 29.34 -0.14
C ILE A 357 -1.33 28.12 -1.03
N ILE A 358 -0.25 27.40 -0.77
CA ILE A 358 0.10 26.16 -1.48
C ILE A 358 0.29 25.05 -0.46
N VAL A 359 -0.54 24.01 -0.56
CA VAL A 359 -0.34 22.77 0.19
C VAL A 359 0.43 21.81 -0.70
N LYS A 360 1.67 21.50 -0.32
CA LYS A 360 2.61 20.69 -1.09
C LYS A 360 2.95 19.42 -0.36
N SER A 361 2.82 18.30 -1.07
CA SER A 361 3.17 16.97 -0.61
C SER A 361 4.48 16.52 -1.29
N THR A 362 5.48 16.18 -0.50
CA THR A 362 6.76 15.65 -0.98
C THR A 362 7.07 14.30 -0.36
N PHE A 363 7.76 13.47 -1.13
CA PHE A 363 8.32 12.24 -0.62
C PHE A 363 9.58 12.52 0.20
N ARG A 364 9.59 12.00 1.42
CA ARG A 364 10.79 12.00 2.26
C ARG A 364 11.55 10.68 2.08
N GLN A 365 12.86 10.80 1.87
CA GLN A 365 13.76 9.65 1.85
C GLN A 365 13.88 9.04 3.26
N VAL A 366 13.81 7.72 3.33
CA VAL A 366 13.93 6.99 4.60
C VAL A 366 15.37 6.51 4.76
N THR A 367 16.09 7.05 5.73
CA THR A 367 17.43 6.61 6.12
C THR A 367 17.35 5.50 7.16
N ARG A 368 18.22 4.48 7.04
CA ARG A 368 18.31 3.37 8.01
C ARG A 368 19.34 3.71 9.08
N SER A 369 18.92 3.77 10.34
CA SER A 369 19.83 3.90 11.50
C SER A 369 19.92 2.63 12.35
N SER A 370 18.94 1.70 12.29
CA SER A 370 18.96 0.47 13.10
C SER A 370 18.21 -0.71 12.45
N ALA A 371 18.60 -1.94 12.83
CA ALA A 371 17.92 -3.19 12.45
C ALA A 371 16.62 -3.46 13.25
N GLN A 372 16.25 -2.61 14.21
CA GLN A 372 15.02 -2.74 15.00
C GLN A 372 13.89 -1.82 14.51
N ASP A 373 14.22 -0.75 13.77
CA ASP A 373 13.26 0.11 13.04
C ASP A 373 12.64 -0.56 11.79
N VAL A 374 12.87 -1.87 11.65
CA VAL A 374 12.47 -2.72 10.53
C VAL A 374 10.94 -2.81 10.35
N THR A 375 10.18 -2.59 11.41
CA THR A 375 8.71 -2.57 11.36
C THR A 375 8.13 -1.38 10.59
N ARG A 376 8.93 -0.33 10.35
CA ARG A 376 8.54 0.85 9.55
C ARG A 376 8.88 0.72 8.05
N GLN A 377 9.40 -0.43 7.61
CA GLN A 377 9.94 -0.66 6.26
C GLN A 377 8.93 -1.06 5.17
N LEU A 378 7.70 -0.55 5.19
CA LEU A 378 6.91 -0.56 3.96
C LEU A 378 7.27 0.69 3.16
N LEU A 379 7.97 0.46 2.05
CA LEU A 379 8.41 1.44 1.06
C LEU A 379 7.23 2.13 0.38
N GLN A 380 6.53 2.99 1.11
CA GLN A 380 6.00 4.20 0.54
C GLN A 380 6.87 5.31 1.14
N PRO A 381 7.58 6.11 0.32
CA PRO A 381 8.17 7.31 0.86
C PRO A 381 7.10 8.07 1.63
N VAL A 382 7.42 8.46 2.87
CA VAL A 382 6.47 9.17 3.71
C VAL A 382 6.11 10.46 2.99
N VAL A 383 4.82 10.67 2.81
CA VAL A 383 4.31 11.92 2.27
C VAL A 383 4.38 12.96 3.39
N ASP A 384 5.37 13.83 3.29
CA ASP A 384 5.45 15.03 4.11
C ASP A 384 4.64 16.13 3.43
N VAL A 385 3.65 16.66 4.17
CA VAL A 385 2.80 17.76 3.71
C VAL A 385 3.29 19.06 4.36
N THR A 386 3.50 20.06 3.53
CA THR A 386 3.95 21.41 3.88
C THR A 386 2.96 22.43 3.34
N CYS A 387 2.83 23.56 4.04
CA CYS A 387 1.95 24.65 3.64
C CYS A 387 2.79 25.92 3.46
N PHE A 388 2.75 26.50 2.26
CA PHE A 388 3.48 27.72 1.92
C PHE A 388 2.52 28.90 1.76
N LEU A 389 2.94 30.08 2.21
CA LEU A 389 2.24 31.34 2.04
C LEU A 389 2.97 32.21 1.04
N HIS A 390 2.21 32.91 0.19
CA HIS A 390 2.78 33.89 -0.71
C HIS A 390 3.33 35.10 0.07
N PRO A 391 4.49 35.67 -0.28
CA PRO A 391 5.06 36.81 0.46
C PRO A 391 4.12 38.03 0.56
N ASN A 392 3.32 38.23 -0.50
CA ASN A 392 2.37 39.33 -0.65
C ASN A 392 0.91 38.90 -0.45
N VAL A 393 0.61 37.94 0.44
CA VAL A 393 -0.78 37.57 0.76
C VAL A 393 -1.58 38.76 1.31
N CYS A 394 -2.90 38.75 1.06
CA CYS A 394 -3.82 39.81 1.51
C CYS A 394 -4.23 39.70 2.99
N PHE A 395 -3.49 38.93 3.78
CA PHE A 395 -3.75 38.72 5.20
C PHE A 395 -2.44 38.53 5.95
N TRP A 396 -2.47 38.67 7.27
CA TRP A 396 -1.39 38.22 8.13
C TRP A 396 -1.92 37.55 9.38
N TRP A 397 -1.12 36.62 9.91
CA TRP A 397 -1.31 36.02 11.22
C TRP A 397 -0.19 36.51 12.13
N ASN A 398 -0.46 36.62 13.43
CA ASN A 398 0.60 36.76 14.42
C ASN A 398 1.48 35.50 14.38
N ALA A 399 2.75 35.59 14.79
CA ALA A 399 3.68 34.45 14.70
C ALA A 399 3.17 33.17 15.40
N GLU A 400 2.54 33.31 16.59
CA GLU A 400 1.95 32.18 17.32
C GLU A 400 0.73 31.59 16.59
N ASP A 401 -0.14 32.46 16.07
CA ASP A 401 -1.34 32.06 15.32
C ASP A 401 -0.98 31.46 13.97
N GLU A 402 0.08 31.95 13.31
CA GLU A 402 0.56 31.45 12.01
C GLU A 402 0.97 29.98 12.13
N GLN A 403 1.83 29.66 13.10
CA GLN A 403 2.26 28.28 13.31
C GLN A 403 1.08 27.36 13.62
N ARG A 404 0.12 27.83 14.42
CA ARG A 404 -1.08 27.08 14.77
C ARG A 404 -2.00 26.86 13.57
N CYS A 405 -2.26 27.91 12.78
CA CYS A 405 -3.12 27.86 11.60
C CYS A 405 -2.52 26.96 10.52
N LEU A 406 -1.23 27.13 10.23
CA LEU A 406 -0.51 26.27 9.27
C LEU A 406 -0.49 24.80 9.74
N GLY A 407 -0.27 24.57 11.04
CA GLY A 407 -0.37 23.23 11.65
C GLY A 407 -1.74 22.60 11.43
N HIS A 408 -2.82 23.33 11.71
CA HIS A 408 -4.19 22.84 11.47
C HIS A 408 -4.47 22.53 10.00
N ILE A 409 -4.05 23.39 9.07
CA ILE A 409 -4.22 23.16 7.62
C ILE A 409 -3.48 21.89 7.20
N VAL A 410 -2.22 21.74 7.64
CA VAL A 410 -1.38 20.56 7.33
C VAL A 410 -1.98 19.29 7.94
N ASP A 411 -2.48 19.33 9.17
CA ASP A 411 -3.08 18.16 9.83
C ASP A 411 -4.33 17.66 9.11
N TYR A 412 -5.16 18.56 8.57
CA TYR A 412 -6.29 18.17 7.73
C TYR A 412 -5.85 17.67 6.35
N ALA A 413 -4.85 18.30 5.74
CA ALA A 413 -4.27 17.84 4.48
C ALA A 413 -3.61 16.45 4.59
N LYS A 414 -3.10 16.07 5.77
CA LYS A 414 -2.54 14.74 6.04
C LYS A 414 -3.56 13.62 6.16
N ARG A 415 -4.85 13.93 6.39
CA ARG A 415 -5.92 12.91 6.55
C ARG A 415 -6.29 12.20 5.24
N ILE A 416 -5.64 12.56 4.14
CA ILE A 416 -5.94 12.05 2.81
C ILE A 416 -5.46 10.60 2.64
N PRO A 417 -6.29 9.73 2.07
CA PRO A 417 -5.98 8.34 1.79
C PRO A 417 -5.11 8.09 0.55
N PHE A 418 -4.21 9.00 0.13
CA PHE A 418 -3.52 8.90 -1.16
C PHE A 418 -1.99 8.91 -1.01
N ALA A 419 -1.33 8.02 -1.76
CA ALA A 419 0.12 7.77 -1.70
C ALA A 419 0.87 8.42 -2.88
N LEU A 420 0.51 9.66 -3.21
CA LEU A 420 1.05 10.39 -4.37
C LEU A 420 1.46 11.83 -3.99
N PRO A 421 2.55 12.36 -4.59
CA PRO A 421 2.97 13.73 -4.39
C PRO A 421 2.04 14.68 -5.18
N PHE A 422 1.48 15.67 -4.49
CA PHE A 422 0.56 16.64 -5.06
C PHE A 422 0.87 18.07 -4.61
N ASN A 423 0.47 19.04 -5.43
CA ASN A 423 0.37 20.44 -5.08
C ASN A 423 -1.10 20.86 -5.18
N LEU A 424 -1.61 21.49 -4.13
CA LEU A 424 -2.94 22.06 -4.09
C LEU A 424 -2.86 23.56 -3.89
N TYR A 425 -3.44 24.31 -4.84
CA TYR A 425 -3.31 25.75 -4.94
C TYR A 425 -4.61 26.45 -4.50
N PHE A 426 -4.48 27.40 -3.57
CA PHE A 426 -5.58 28.24 -3.11
C PHE A 426 -5.28 29.72 -3.33
N ARG A 427 -6.31 30.48 -3.66
CA ARG A 427 -6.30 31.93 -3.70
C ARG A 427 -7.19 32.47 -2.60
N VAL A 428 -6.69 33.45 -1.89
CA VAL A 428 -7.42 34.23 -0.90
C VAL A 428 -7.58 35.64 -1.47
N ASN A 429 -8.80 36.15 -1.44
CA ASN A 429 -9.11 37.54 -1.80
C ASN A 429 -9.96 38.17 -0.69
N LEU A 430 -9.93 39.49 -0.60
CA LEU A 430 -10.79 40.23 0.33
C LEU A 430 -12.20 40.33 -0.27
N SER A 431 -13.21 40.04 0.53
CA SER A 431 -14.62 40.09 0.08
C SER A 431 -15.02 41.48 -0.40
N LYS A 432 -14.38 42.55 0.11
CA LYS A 432 -14.62 43.94 -0.33
C LYS A 432 -14.13 44.19 -1.77
N ASP A 433 -12.99 43.62 -2.15
CA ASP A 433 -12.42 43.79 -3.49
C ASP A 433 -13.25 43.11 -4.56
N LEU A 434 -13.82 41.96 -4.21
CA LEU A 434 -14.66 41.15 -5.09
C LEU A 434 -16.03 41.77 -5.31
N ARG A 435 -16.53 42.55 -4.34
CA ARG A 435 -17.77 43.33 -4.48
C ARG A 435 -17.55 44.66 -5.21
N GLY A 436 -16.38 45.26 -5.06
CA GLY A 436 -16.10 46.62 -5.54
C GLY A 436 -15.56 46.72 -6.97
N VAL A 437 -14.96 45.66 -7.53
CA VAL A 437 -14.22 45.75 -8.81
C VAL A 437 -14.67 44.64 -9.79
N GLN A 438 -15.72 44.88 -10.56
CA GLN A 438 -16.27 43.91 -11.52
C GLN A 438 -15.24 43.38 -12.53
N ASN A 439 -14.38 44.26 -13.06
CA ASN A 439 -13.31 43.88 -13.99
C ASN A 439 -12.33 42.85 -13.38
N TYR A 440 -12.10 42.92 -12.06
CA TYR A 440 -11.18 42.01 -11.38
C TYR A 440 -11.75 40.59 -11.28
N THR A 441 -13.04 40.47 -10.96
CA THR A 441 -13.72 39.17 -10.88
C THR A 441 -13.87 38.52 -12.26
N GLU A 442 -14.13 39.31 -13.30
CA GLU A 442 -14.21 38.83 -14.68
C GLU A 442 -12.84 38.34 -15.18
N GLU A 443 -11.76 39.07 -14.89
CA GLU A 443 -10.42 38.66 -15.26
C GLU A 443 -10.00 37.36 -14.56
N LEU A 444 -10.28 37.22 -13.26
CA LEU A 444 -10.07 35.98 -12.51
C LEU A 444 -10.81 34.80 -13.15
N GLY A 445 -12.10 34.97 -13.44
CA GLY A 445 -12.93 33.93 -14.06
C GLY A 445 -12.40 33.52 -15.44
N LYS A 446 -12.03 34.51 -16.27
CA LYS A 446 -11.47 34.28 -17.61
C LYS A 446 -10.15 33.52 -17.56
N ARG A 447 -9.21 33.91 -16.69
CA ARG A 447 -7.91 33.23 -16.56
C ARG A 447 -8.09 31.80 -16.03
N MET A 448 -9.01 31.59 -15.10
CA MET A 448 -9.33 30.27 -14.56
C MET A 448 -9.94 29.35 -15.64
N SER A 449 -10.91 29.84 -16.43
CA SER A 449 -11.51 29.05 -17.50
C SER A 449 -10.52 28.68 -18.60
N MET A 450 -9.60 29.59 -18.96
CA MET A 450 -8.55 29.32 -19.95
C MET A 450 -7.62 28.18 -19.53
N LYS A 451 -7.39 27.98 -18.23
CA LYS A 451 -6.45 26.99 -17.69
C LYS A 451 -7.13 25.77 -17.06
N ALA A 452 -8.47 25.73 -17.00
CA ALA A 452 -9.23 24.68 -16.32
C ALA A 452 -8.87 23.25 -16.79
N HIS A 453 -8.54 23.08 -18.07
CA HIS A 453 -8.14 21.79 -18.63
C HIS A 453 -6.87 21.19 -17.99
N TYR A 454 -5.94 22.02 -17.47
CA TYR A 454 -4.75 21.53 -16.77
C TYR A 454 -5.06 20.86 -15.43
N PHE A 455 -6.22 21.16 -14.84
CA PHE A 455 -6.60 20.71 -13.50
C PHE A 455 -7.70 19.66 -13.50
N ASN A 456 -8.12 19.19 -14.68
CA ASN A 456 -9.14 18.14 -14.79
C ASN A 456 -8.53 16.77 -14.49
N LEU A 457 -8.82 16.25 -13.29
CA LEU A 457 -8.31 14.96 -12.81
C LEU A 457 -8.81 13.77 -13.64
N ARG A 458 -10.02 13.87 -14.17
CA ARG A 458 -10.65 12.80 -14.98
C ARG A 458 -9.95 12.62 -16.34
N SER A 459 -9.25 13.64 -16.82
CA SER A 459 -8.45 13.59 -18.05
C SER A 459 -6.95 13.49 -17.79
N TYR A 460 -6.53 13.19 -16.56
CA TYR A 460 -5.12 13.10 -16.24
C TYR A 460 -4.45 11.97 -17.05
N GLY A 461 -3.41 12.30 -17.81
CA GLY A 461 -2.69 11.35 -18.65
C GLY A 461 -3.30 11.09 -20.03
N VAL A 462 -4.48 11.65 -20.34
CA VAL A 462 -5.07 11.60 -21.68
C VAL A 462 -4.57 12.82 -22.45
N ARG A 463 -3.58 12.64 -23.32
CA ARG A 463 -3.19 13.63 -24.34
C ARG A 463 -3.54 13.13 -25.73
#